data_AF-A0A850SUF2-F1
#
_entry.id   AF-A0A850SUF2-F1
#
_cell.length_a   1.000
_cell.length_b   1.000
_cell.length_c   1.000
_cell.angle_alpha   90.00
_cell.angle_beta   90.00
_cell.angle_gamma   90.00
#
_symmetry.space_group_name_H-M   'P 1'
#
loop_
_entity.id
_entity.type
_entity.pdbx_description
1 polymer ?
#
loop_
_entity_poly.entity_id
_entity_poly.type
_entity_poly.pdbx_seq_one_letter_code
_entity_poly.pdbx_strand_id
1 'polypeptide(L)'
;MRAANRTPICRSVLIGAMAMGAAGCAGIERFAPPGIVKYEDLAKVQPMNERIKARVVEANTAEPARYPNLSQAPQAAPETLSAEEQAALEAALKDMRAALGSATAADTVSLGEGDDAGAEALAAARDALKAKVEADDAAARSERGLPPRAPRVE
;
A
#
# COMPACT_ATOMS: atom_id res chain seq x y z
N MET A 1 34.36 -33.12 37.14
CA MET A 1 34.11 -32.12 38.19
C MET A 1 33.64 -30.83 37.53
N ARG A 2 32.59 -30.22 38.10
CA ARG A 2 31.96 -28.91 37.80
C ARG A 2 30.90 -28.86 36.70
N ALA A 3 29.67 -28.82 37.22
CA ALA A 3 28.40 -28.46 36.63
C ALA A 3 28.24 -26.94 36.46
N ALA A 4 27.05 -26.55 35.98
CA ALA A 4 26.43 -25.21 35.87
C ALA A 4 26.51 -24.60 34.46
N ASN A 5 25.47 -23.99 33.89
CA ASN A 5 24.15 -23.66 34.40
C ASN A 5 23.19 -23.46 33.21
N ARG A 6 21.99 -24.06 33.30
CA ARG A 6 20.84 -23.73 32.46
C ARG A 6 20.18 -22.47 33.03
N THR A 7 19.89 -21.50 32.18
CA THR A 7 18.94 -20.43 32.51
C THR A 7 17.86 -20.34 31.43
N PRO A 8 16.63 -20.80 31.70
CA PRO A 8 15.45 -20.42 30.96
C PRO A 8 14.82 -19.22 31.67
N ILE A 9 15.25 -18.00 31.34
CA ILE A 9 14.68 -16.79 31.93
C ILE A 9 14.50 -15.78 30.80
N CYS A 10 13.26 -15.65 30.31
CA CYS A 10 12.66 -14.44 29.74
C CYS A 10 11.36 -14.75 28.97
N ARG A 11 10.43 -15.51 29.56
CA ARG A 11 9.11 -15.71 28.91
C ARG A 11 7.89 -15.59 29.83
N SER A 12 8.04 -15.06 31.05
CA SER A 12 6.97 -15.07 32.04
C SER A 12 6.70 -13.74 32.77
N VAL A 13 7.24 -12.60 32.32
CA VAL A 13 6.97 -11.29 32.97
C VAL A 13 5.88 -10.46 32.26
N LEU A 14 5.33 -10.94 31.14
CA LEU A 14 4.28 -10.22 30.37
C LEU A 14 2.85 -10.73 30.63
N ILE A 15 2.58 -11.25 31.84
CA ILE A 15 1.22 -11.58 32.30
C ILE A 15 1.06 -10.99 33.71
N GLY A 16 0.81 -9.68 33.79
CA GLY A 16 0.72 -9.00 35.09
C GLY A 16 0.24 -7.55 35.06
N ALA A 17 -0.43 -7.10 34.00
CA ALA A 17 -0.96 -5.73 33.91
C ALA A 17 -2.35 -5.64 33.26
N MET A 18 -3.22 -6.63 33.51
CA MET A 18 -4.64 -6.59 33.14
C MET A 18 -5.54 -6.83 34.35
N ALA A 19 -5.27 -6.13 35.45
CA ALA A 19 -6.12 -6.21 36.64
C ALA A 19 -6.26 -4.86 37.33
N MET A 20 -6.45 -3.78 36.57
CA MET A 20 -6.96 -2.50 37.09
C MET A 20 -7.59 -1.70 35.95
N GLY A 21 -8.82 -2.07 35.60
CA GLY A 21 -9.67 -1.33 34.67
C GLY A 21 -11.16 -1.59 34.86
N ALA A 22 -11.54 -2.30 35.93
CA ALA A 22 -12.92 -2.63 36.27
C ALA A 22 -13.44 -1.71 37.39
N ALA A 23 -13.47 -0.40 37.14
CA ALA A 23 -14.26 0.53 37.93
C ALA A 23 -14.42 1.85 37.18
N GLY A 24 -15.61 2.09 36.64
CA GLY A 24 -16.06 3.43 36.26
C GLY A 24 -16.19 3.67 34.76
N CYS A 25 -17.32 3.24 34.20
CA CYS A 25 -18.10 4.00 33.21
C CYS A 25 -19.49 3.37 33.03
N ALA A 26 -20.16 3.00 34.14
CA ALA A 26 -21.54 2.51 34.12
C ALA A 26 -22.58 3.66 33.99
N GLY A 27 -22.30 4.70 33.20
CA GLY A 27 -23.11 5.93 33.27
C GLY A 27 -23.16 6.86 32.05
N ILE A 28 -22.60 6.51 30.89
CA ILE A 28 -22.60 7.42 29.72
C ILE A 28 -23.76 7.14 28.74
N GLU A 29 -24.56 6.08 28.96
CA GLU A 29 -25.72 5.79 28.11
C GLU A 29 -26.79 6.90 28.12
N ARG A 30 -26.77 7.80 29.11
CA ARG A 30 -27.68 8.95 29.21
C ARG A 30 -27.20 10.23 28.52
N PHE A 31 -25.99 10.25 27.95
CA PHE A 31 -25.44 11.42 27.24
C PHE A 31 -25.42 11.28 25.72
N ALA A 32 -25.82 10.13 25.16
CA ALA A 32 -26.10 10.04 23.74
C ALA A 32 -27.48 10.67 23.47
N PRO A 33 -27.60 11.74 22.65
CA PRO A 33 -28.91 12.25 22.25
C PRO A 33 -29.73 11.11 21.62
N PRO A 34 -31.05 11.04 21.87
CA PRO A 34 -31.88 9.97 21.33
C PRO A 34 -31.77 9.96 19.79
N GLY A 35 -31.31 8.84 19.23
CA GLY A 35 -31.13 8.68 17.78
C GLY A 35 -29.76 8.16 17.32
N ILE A 36 -28.73 8.12 18.18
CA ILE A 36 -27.45 7.50 17.85
C ILE A 36 -27.55 5.99 18.09
N VAL A 37 -28.00 5.25 17.07
CA VAL A 37 -27.94 3.79 17.06
C VAL A 37 -26.47 3.39 16.93
N LYS A 38 -25.97 2.54 17.85
CA LYS A 38 -24.62 2.01 17.77
C LYS A 38 -24.48 1.20 16.48
N TYR A 39 -23.45 1.49 15.68
CA TYR A 39 -23.25 0.81 14.38
C TYR A 39 -23.15 -0.72 14.52
N GLU A 40 -22.72 -1.21 15.68
CA GLU A 40 -22.65 -2.65 15.98
C GLU A 40 -24.03 -3.31 16.04
N ASP A 41 -25.09 -2.58 16.42
CA ASP A 41 -26.46 -3.10 16.49
C ASP A 41 -27.12 -3.15 15.11
N LEU A 42 -26.74 -2.25 14.20
CA LEU A 42 -27.18 -2.27 12.79
C LEU A 42 -26.49 -3.39 11.99
N ALA A 43 -25.21 -3.66 12.27
CA ALA A 43 -24.42 -4.65 11.53
C ALA A 43 -24.83 -6.11 11.81
N LYS A 44 -25.39 -6.40 12.98
CA LYS A 44 -25.87 -7.76 13.34
C LYS A 44 -27.18 -8.15 12.66
N VAL A 45 -27.93 -7.17 12.14
CA VAL A 45 -29.32 -7.37 11.68
C VAL A 45 -29.43 -7.38 10.15
N GLN A 46 -28.45 -6.84 9.42
CA GLN A 46 -28.55 -6.79 7.96
C GLN A 46 -28.05 -8.07 7.29
N PRO A 47 -28.88 -8.75 6.48
CA PRO A 47 -28.43 -9.88 5.68
C PRO A 47 -27.40 -9.42 4.65
N MET A 48 -26.40 -10.27 4.39
CA MET A 48 -25.38 -9.98 3.38
C MET A 48 -26.03 -9.67 2.03
N ASN A 49 -25.60 -8.58 1.39
CA ASN A 49 -26.12 -8.18 0.09
C ASN A 49 -26.00 -9.33 -0.92
N GLU A 50 -27.11 -9.72 -1.54
CA GLU A 50 -27.19 -10.86 -2.45
C GLU A 50 -26.20 -10.76 -3.63
N ARG A 51 -25.87 -9.55 -4.08
CA ARG A 51 -24.84 -9.33 -5.11
C ARG A 51 -23.44 -9.72 -4.62
N ILE A 52 -23.12 -9.44 -3.36
CA ILE A 52 -21.83 -9.82 -2.76
C ILE A 52 -21.80 -11.33 -2.55
N LYS A 53 -22.91 -11.92 -2.10
CA LYS A 53 -23.07 -13.37 -1.95
C LYS A 53 -22.82 -14.11 -3.26
N ALA A 54 -23.43 -13.65 -4.35
CA ALA A 54 -23.21 -14.22 -5.68
C ALA A 54 -21.75 -14.14 -6.12
N ARG A 55 -21.07 -13.00 -5.90
CA ARG A 55 -19.65 -12.83 -6.24
C ARG A 55 -18.72 -13.72 -5.41
N VAL A 56 -19.04 -13.95 -4.14
CA VAL A 56 -18.26 -14.86 -3.28
C VAL A 56 -18.45 -16.31 -3.73
N VAL A 57 -19.67 -16.71 -4.07
CA VAL A 57 -19.93 -18.05 -4.62
C VAL A 57 -19.19 -18.22 -5.94
N GLU A 58 -19.32 -17.26 -6.87
CA GLU A 58 -18.61 -17.26 -8.14
C GLU A 58 -17.10 -17.37 -7.96
N ALA A 59 -16.49 -16.54 -7.10
CA ALA A 59 -15.06 -16.56 -6.81
C ALA A 59 -14.57 -17.86 -6.16
N ASN A 60 -15.41 -18.53 -5.36
CA ASN A 60 -15.09 -19.81 -4.74
C ASN A 60 -15.29 -21.00 -5.69
N THR A 61 -16.14 -20.86 -6.71
CA THR A 61 -16.39 -21.90 -7.73
C THR A 61 -15.53 -21.75 -8.97
N ALA A 62 -15.06 -20.54 -9.27
CA ALA A 62 -14.01 -20.30 -10.24
C ALA A 62 -12.77 -21.06 -9.79
N GLU A 63 -12.08 -21.73 -10.72
CA GLU A 63 -10.93 -22.60 -10.44
C GLU A 63 -10.08 -22.00 -9.31
N PRO A 64 -9.80 -22.76 -8.23
CA PRO A 64 -8.91 -22.24 -7.20
C PRO A 64 -7.64 -21.85 -7.92
N ALA A 65 -7.26 -20.57 -7.81
CA ALA A 65 -6.01 -20.09 -8.35
C ALA A 65 -4.95 -21.15 -8.03
N ARG A 66 -4.32 -21.71 -9.07
CA ARG A 66 -3.28 -22.75 -8.95
C ARG A 66 -2.06 -22.12 -8.30
N TYR A 67 -2.18 -21.78 -7.02
CA TYR A 67 -1.05 -21.46 -6.20
C TYR A 67 -0.26 -22.74 -6.07
N PRO A 68 1.06 -22.71 -6.34
CA PRO A 68 1.90 -23.88 -6.11
C PRO A 68 1.72 -24.30 -4.66
N ASN A 69 1.48 -25.59 -4.45
CA ASN A 69 1.31 -26.12 -3.12
C ASN A 69 2.64 -26.01 -2.36
N LEU A 70 2.79 -24.98 -1.54
CA LEU A 70 4.02 -24.72 -0.79
C LEU A 70 4.34 -25.83 0.23
N SER A 71 3.37 -26.68 0.59
CA SER A 71 3.63 -27.87 1.40
C SER A 71 4.37 -28.98 0.64
N GLN A 72 4.39 -28.92 -0.69
CA GLN A 72 5.17 -29.81 -1.57
C GLN A 72 6.48 -29.17 -2.03
N ALA A 73 6.79 -27.94 -1.60
CA ALA A 73 8.10 -27.36 -1.87
C ALA A 73 9.18 -28.22 -1.17
N PRO A 74 10.35 -28.42 -1.80
CA PRO A 74 11.45 -29.12 -1.15
C PRO A 74 11.78 -28.43 0.18
N GLN A 75 11.62 -29.17 1.28
CA GLN A 75 11.91 -28.68 2.63
C GLN A 75 13.41 -28.65 2.95
N ALA A 76 14.21 -29.29 2.11
CA ALA A 76 15.66 -29.25 2.22
C ALA A 76 16.16 -27.89 1.71
N ALA A 77 17.06 -27.27 2.49
CA ALA A 77 17.81 -26.13 2.01
C ALA A 77 18.59 -26.54 0.75
N PRO A 78 18.68 -25.68 -0.28
CA PRO A 78 19.50 -25.95 -1.45
C PRO A 78 20.96 -26.19 -1.04
N GLU A 79 21.67 -26.96 -1.85
CA GLU A 79 23.10 -27.21 -1.63
C GLU A 79 23.84 -25.88 -1.49
N THR A 80 24.58 -25.74 -0.40
CA THR A 80 25.38 -24.55 -0.16
C THR A 80 26.55 -24.54 -1.13
N LEU A 81 26.63 -23.49 -1.96
CA LEU A 81 27.79 -23.23 -2.81
C LEU A 81 29.07 -23.25 -1.97
N SER A 82 30.17 -23.73 -2.56
CA SER A 82 31.49 -23.63 -1.94
C SER A 82 31.89 -22.17 -1.75
N ALA A 83 32.82 -21.91 -0.81
CA ALA A 83 33.31 -20.55 -0.57
C ALA A 83 33.91 -19.89 -1.83
N GLU A 84 34.54 -20.69 -2.70
CA GLU A 84 35.11 -20.21 -3.96
C GLU A 84 34.01 -19.81 -4.96
N GLU A 85 32.96 -20.60 -5.09
CA GLU A 85 31.81 -20.28 -5.95
C GLU A 85 31.03 -19.08 -5.44
N GLN A 86 30.88 -18.94 -4.12
CA GLN A 86 30.26 -17.76 -3.51
C GLN A 86 31.08 -16.50 -3.80
N ALA A 87 32.40 -16.55 -3.65
CA ALA A 87 33.27 -15.42 -3.95
C ALA A 87 33.24 -15.03 -5.43
N ALA A 88 33.21 -16.00 -6.35
CA ALA A 88 33.07 -15.76 -7.78
C ALA A 88 31.71 -15.13 -8.13
N LEU A 89 30.62 -15.61 -7.52
CA LEU A 89 29.28 -15.03 -7.69
C LEU A 89 29.21 -13.60 -7.17
N GLU A 90 29.79 -13.32 -6.00
CA GLU A 90 29.85 -11.97 -5.45
C GLU A 90 30.64 -11.01 -6.34
N ALA A 91 31.77 -11.46 -6.91
CA ALA A 91 32.54 -10.67 -7.86
C ALA A 91 31.71 -10.35 -9.12
N ALA A 92 31.07 -11.35 -9.71
CA ALA A 92 30.21 -11.16 -10.88
C ALA A 92 29.04 -10.22 -10.60
N LEU A 93 28.42 -10.29 -9.42
CA LEU A 93 27.34 -9.39 -9.01
C LEU A 93 27.83 -7.95 -8.82
N LYS A 94 29.03 -7.75 -8.28
CA LYS A 94 29.63 -6.41 -8.15
C LYS A 94 29.92 -5.81 -9.52
N ASP A 95 30.45 -6.60 -10.46
CA ASP A 95 30.72 -6.15 -11.83
C ASP A 95 29.43 -5.79 -12.57
N MET A 96 28.39 -6.63 -12.48
CA MET A 96 27.08 -6.34 -13.05
C MET A 96 26.46 -5.08 -12.45
N ARG A 97 26.60 -4.87 -11.14
CA ARG A 97 26.11 -3.65 -10.47
C ARG A 97 26.85 -2.41 -10.96
N ALA A 98 28.16 -2.48 -11.15
CA ALA A 98 28.95 -1.37 -11.68
C ALA A 98 28.54 -1.06 -13.14
N ALA A 99 28.37 -2.08 -13.97
CA ALA A 99 27.89 -1.93 -15.34
C ALA A 99 26.49 -1.28 -15.39
N LEU A 100 25.55 -1.76 -14.57
CA LEU A 100 24.21 -1.19 -14.47
C LEU A 100 24.25 0.26 -13.99
N GLY A 101 25.07 0.57 -12.98
CA GLY A 101 25.29 1.94 -12.51
C GLY A 101 25.76 2.86 -13.63
N SER A 102 26.71 2.42 -14.46
CA SER A 102 27.19 3.21 -15.60
C SER A 102 26.14 3.43 -16.69
N ALA A 103 25.32 2.41 -16.99
CA ALA A 103 24.22 2.53 -17.94
C ALA A 103 23.15 3.51 -17.44
N THR A 104 22.76 3.40 -16.17
CA THR A 104 21.78 4.32 -15.57
C THR A 104 22.31 5.75 -15.48
N ALA A 105 23.61 5.93 -15.23
CA ALA A 105 24.21 7.25 -15.22
C ALA A 105 24.14 7.90 -16.62
N ALA A 106 24.46 7.14 -17.68
CA ALA A 106 24.31 7.60 -19.05
C ALA A 106 22.86 7.98 -19.39
N ASP A 107 21.88 7.18 -18.97
CA ASP A 107 20.45 7.49 -19.16
C ASP A 107 20.03 8.75 -18.37
N THR A 108 20.51 8.90 -17.13
CA THR A 108 20.18 10.08 -16.31
C THR A 108 20.82 11.36 -16.86
N VAL A 109 22.01 11.28 -17.47
CA VAL A 109 22.63 12.40 -18.17
C VAL A 109 21.82 12.75 -19.43
N SER A 110 21.36 11.75 -20.18
CA SER A 110 20.48 11.96 -21.33
C SER A 110 19.14 12.63 -20.95
N LEU A 111 18.65 12.41 -19.73
CA LEU A 111 17.41 13.02 -19.23
C LEU A 111 17.65 14.37 -18.51
N GLY A 112 18.84 14.57 -17.93
CA GLY A 112 19.14 15.70 -17.05
C GLY A 112 19.83 16.88 -17.74
N GLU A 113 20.54 16.67 -18.87
CA GLU A 113 21.35 17.73 -19.51
C GLU A 113 20.75 18.31 -20.80
N GLY A 114 19.54 17.95 -21.22
CA GLY A 114 19.09 18.38 -22.56
C GLY A 114 17.61 18.42 -22.87
N ASP A 115 16.71 18.22 -21.90
CA ASP A 115 15.27 18.25 -22.20
C ASP A 115 14.57 19.54 -21.73
N ASP A 116 15.29 20.67 -21.73
CA ASP A 116 14.65 22.00 -21.61
C ASP A 116 13.60 22.20 -22.71
N ALA A 117 13.87 21.67 -23.91
CA ALA A 117 12.92 21.66 -25.01
C ALA A 117 11.66 20.83 -24.71
N GLY A 118 11.80 19.65 -24.08
CA GLY A 118 10.66 18.84 -23.63
C GLY A 118 9.92 19.47 -22.46
N ALA A 119 10.64 20.12 -21.53
CA ALA A 119 10.05 20.85 -20.41
C ALA A 119 9.23 22.06 -20.89
N GLU A 120 9.75 22.84 -21.84
CA GLU A 120 9.02 23.93 -22.48
C GLU A 120 7.82 23.43 -23.30
N ALA A 121 7.98 22.33 -24.04
CA ALA A 121 6.88 21.71 -24.79
C ALA A 121 5.75 21.21 -23.86
N LEU A 122 6.10 20.62 -22.72
CA LEU A 122 5.14 20.18 -21.69
C LEU A 122 4.47 21.38 -21.02
N ALA A 123 5.20 22.46 -20.73
CA ALA A 123 4.63 23.69 -20.19
C ALA A 123 3.63 24.31 -21.17
N ALA A 124 3.99 24.40 -22.46
CA ALA A 124 3.10 24.90 -23.51
C ALA A 124 1.86 24.00 -23.68
N ALA A 125 2.02 22.68 -23.64
CA ALA A 125 0.90 21.73 -23.71
C ALA A 125 -0.03 21.85 -22.50
N ARG A 126 0.53 22.03 -21.29
CA ARG A 126 -0.23 22.28 -20.07
C ARG A 126 -1.06 23.56 -20.18
N ASP A 127 -0.45 24.65 -20.64
CA ASP A 127 -1.11 25.94 -20.73
C ASP A 127 -2.23 25.92 -21.78
N ALA A 128 -2.00 25.23 -22.91
CA ALA A 128 -3.03 25.00 -23.92
C ALA A 128 -4.20 24.16 -23.39
N LEU A 129 -3.93 23.11 -22.58
CA LEU A 129 -4.98 22.31 -21.95
C LEU A 129 -5.76 23.12 -20.93
N LYS A 130 -5.09 23.93 -20.11
CA LYS A 130 -5.72 24.81 -19.13
C LYS A 130 -6.68 25.79 -19.81
N ALA A 131 -6.26 26.41 -20.92
CA ALA A 131 -7.10 27.31 -21.69
C ALA A 131 -8.35 26.62 -22.27
N LYS A 132 -8.22 25.37 -22.74
CA LYS A 132 -9.38 24.58 -23.21
C LYS A 132 -10.36 24.28 -22.09
N VAL A 133 -9.86 23.83 -20.94
CA VAL A 133 -10.70 23.55 -19.77
C VAL A 133 -11.43 24.81 -19.29
N GLU A 134 -10.76 25.97 -19.28
CA GLU A 134 -11.38 27.25 -18.92
C GLU A 134 -12.46 27.67 -19.92
N ALA A 135 -12.25 27.46 -21.22
CA ALA A 135 -13.24 27.73 -22.25
C ALA A 135 -14.48 26.82 -22.12
N ASP A 136 -14.26 25.52 -21.91
CA ASP A 136 -15.33 24.53 -21.71
C ASP A 136 -16.12 24.82 -20.43
N ASP A 137 -15.44 25.16 -19.33
CA ASP A 137 -16.07 25.56 -18.07
C ASP A 137 -16.91 26.84 -18.27
N ALA A 138 -16.41 27.83 -19.02
CA ALA A 138 -17.13 29.06 -19.30
C ALA A 138 -18.39 28.81 -20.14
N ALA A 139 -18.30 27.97 -21.18
CA ALA A 139 -19.43 27.57 -22.00
C ALA A 139 -20.48 26.83 -21.16
N ALA A 140 -20.07 25.82 -20.38
CA ALA A 140 -20.96 25.05 -19.52
C ALA A 140 -21.66 25.91 -18.45
N ARG A 141 -21.00 26.97 -17.95
CA ARG A 141 -21.62 27.92 -17.01
C ARG A 141 -22.62 28.84 -17.70
N SER A 142 -22.31 29.33 -18.89
CA SER A 142 -23.21 30.14 -19.70
C SER A 142 -24.50 29.38 -20.02
N GLU A 143 -24.40 28.12 -20.43
CA GLU A 143 -25.55 27.23 -20.67
C GLU A 143 -26.41 27.02 -19.42
N ARG A 144 -25.80 27.08 -18.23
CA ARG A 144 -26.49 26.95 -16.94
C ARG A 144 -26.97 28.28 -16.35
N GLY A 145 -26.78 29.40 -17.05
CA GLY A 145 -27.13 30.74 -16.54
C GLY A 145 -26.32 31.17 -15.31
N LEU A 146 -25.15 30.57 -15.07
CA LEU A 146 -24.28 30.90 -13.96
C LEU A 146 -23.29 32.00 -14.37
N PRO A 147 -22.93 32.92 -13.45
CA PRO A 147 -21.95 33.96 -13.74
C PRO A 147 -20.56 33.36 -14.04
N PRO A 148 -19.68 34.06 -14.79
CA PRO A 148 -18.33 33.58 -15.07
C PRO A 148 -17.54 33.30 -13.79
N ARG A 149 -16.68 32.27 -13.83
CA ARG A 149 -15.85 31.90 -12.68
C ARG A 149 -14.75 32.94 -12.51
N ALA A 150 -14.48 33.36 -11.27
CA ALA A 150 -13.36 34.24 -10.98
C ALA A 150 -12.03 33.57 -11.38
N PRO A 151 -11.04 34.33 -11.87
CA PRO A 151 -9.73 33.77 -12.22
C PRO A 151 -9.10 33.13 -10.97
N ARG A 152 -8.50 31.94 -11.13
CA ARG A 152 -7.73 31.34 -10.05
C ARG A 152 -6.45 32.14 -9.90
N VAL A 153 -6.24 32.71 -8.71
CA VAL A 153 -4.94 33.26 -8.32
C VAL A 153 -4.05 32.05 -8.03
N GLU A 154 -3.00 31.86 -8.83
CA GLU A 154 -1.97 30.84 -8.64
C GLU A 154 -0.73 31.43 -7.98
#